data_AF-A0A0G1MWP7-F1
#
_entry.id   AF-A0A0G1MWP7-F1
#
_cell.length_a   1.000
_cell.length_b   1.000
_cell.length_c   1.000
_cell.angle_alpha   90.00
_cell.angle_beta   90.00
_cell.angle_gamma   90.00
#
_symmetry.space_group_name_H-M   'P 1'
#
loop_
_entity.id
_entity.type
_entity.pdbx_description
1 polymer ?
#
loop_
_entity_poly.entity_id
_entity_poly.type
_entity_poly.pdbx_seq_one_letter_code
_entity_poly.pdbx_strand_id
1 'polypeptide(L)'
;MAFGQIKQEKWIAKHLGDLRSVKIAIGVGGAFDFIAGRVRRAPLFLRLLGLEWFWRLLRQPWRLPRIYRAVIKFSYFILKAKLARVQHPDKY
;
A
#
# COMPACT_ATOMS: atom_id res chain seq x y z
N MET A 1 -7.19 0.01 15.25
CA MET A 1 -5.76 0.11 15.62
C MET A 1 -4.99 0.86 14.53
N ALA A 2 -3.76 1.33 14.79
CA ALA A 2 -2.92 2.01 13.79
C ALA A 2 -1.43 1.61 13.92
N PHE A 3 -1.18 0.31 14.11
CA PHE A 3 0.16 -0.25 13.97
C PHE A 3 0.40 -0.55 12.48
N GLY A 4 1.59 -0.35 11.93
CA GLY A 4 1.82 -0.63 10.50
C GLY A 4 1.33 -2.03 10.07
N GLN A 5 0.90 -2.17 8.81
CA GLN A 5 0.13 -3.31 8.26
C GLN A 5 0.47 -4.69 8.85
N ILE A 6 1.74 -5.11 8.81
CA ILE A 6 2.20 -6.42 9.32
C ILE A 6 2.06 -6.55 10.85
N LYS A 7 2.39 -5.48 11.60
CA LYS A 7 2.28 -5.50 13.07
C LYS A 7 0.83 -5.51 13.52
N GLN A 8 -0.05 -4.88 12.74
CA GLN A 8 -1.48 -4.83 12.99
C GLN A 8 -2.12 -6.21 12.89
N GLU A 9 -1.86 -6.92 11.79
CA GLU A 9 -2.36 -8.28 11.57
C GLU A 9 -1.85 -9.25 12.63
N LYS A 10 -0.55 -9.19 12.97
CA LYS A 10 0.02 -10.04 14.03
C LYS A 10 -0.57 -9.75 15.41
N TRP A 11 -0.83 -8.49 15.73
CA TRP A 11 -1.44 -8.12 17.01
C TRP A 11 -2.88 -8.64 17.11
N ILE A 12 -3.66 -8.47 16.03
CA ILE A 12 -5.05 -8.95 15.97
C ILE A 12 -5.06 -10.47 16.09
N ALA A 13 -4.22 -11.18 15.32
CA ALA A 13 -4.13 -12.64 15.38
C ALA A 13 -3.72 -13.15 16.77
N LYS A 14 -2.81 -12.44 17.46
CA LYS A 14 -2.35 -12.81 18.80
C LYS A 14 -3.41 -12.62 19.89
N HIS A 15 -4.27 -11.61 19.77
CA HIS A 15 -5.27 -11.28 20.81
C HIS A 15 -6.70 -11.68 20.43
N LEU A 16 -6.90 -12.33 19.29
CA LEU A 16 -8.23 -12.70 18.80
C LEU A 16 -8.99 -13.59 19.80
N GLY A 17 -8.27 -14.47 20.51
CA GLY A 17 -8.85 -15.36 21.54
C GLY A 17 -9.29 -14.64 22.83
N ASP A 18 -8.69 -13.49 23.14
CA ASP A 18 -8.98 -12.69 24.33
C ASP A 18 -10.09 -11.65 24.07
N LEU A 19 -10.30 -11.28 22.80
CA LEU A 19 -11.28 -10.29 22.36
C LEU A 19 -12.68 -10.89 22.16
N ARG A 20 -13.17 -11.65 23.15
CA ARG A 20 -14.44 -12.42 23.07
C ARG A 20 -15.70 -11.58 22.80
N SER A 21 -15.67 -10.28 23.15
CA SER A 21 -16.78 -9.34 22.92
C SER A 21 -16.68 -8.56 21.60
N VAL A 22 -15.56 -8.65 20.89
CA VAL A 22 -15.32 -7.90 19.65
C VAL A 22 -15.74 -8.73 18.45
N LYS A 23 -16.78 -8.28 17.74
CA LYS A 23 -17.28 -8.98 16.53
C LYS A 23 -16.43 -8.74 15.30
N ILE A 24 -15.76 -7.59 15.21
CA ILE A 24 -14.99 -7.17 14.03
C ILE A 24 -13.73 -6.41 14.49
N ALA A 25 -12.56 -6.87 14.05
CA ALA A 25 -11.29 -6.17 14.21
C ALA A 25 -10.68 -5.88 12.83
N ILE A 26 -10.60 -4.60 12.45
CA ILE A 26 -10.08 -4.17 11.14
C ILE A 26 -8.83 -3.32 11.31
N GLY A 27 -7.82 -3.61 10.48
CA GLY A 27 -6.66 -2.77 10.30
C GLY A 27 -6.97 -1.56 9.42
N VAL A 28 -7.26 -0.41 10.00
CA VAL A 28 -7.64 0.81 9.24
C VAL A 28 -6.44 1.44 8.50
N GLY A 29 -5.21 1.13 8.94
CA GLY A 29 -3.98 1.62 8.31
C GLY A 29 -3.96 3.14 8.10
N GLY A 30 -3.30 3.58 7.03
CA GLY A 30 -3.19 5.01 6.69
C GLY A 30 -4.48 5.66 6.18
N ALA A 31 -5.59 4.93 6.06
CA ALA A 31 -6.89 5.51 5.73
C ALA A 31 -7.46 6.30 6.93
N PHE A 32 -7.15 5.85 8.15
CA PHE A 32 -7.54 6.54 9.38
C PHE A 32 -6.96 7.95 9.47
N ASP A 33 -5.72 8.16 9.00
CA ASP A 33 -5.07 9.47 9.00
C ASP A 33 -5.81 10.52 8.15
N PHE A 34 -6.57 10.07 7.13
CA PHE A 34 -7.43 10.95 6.34
C PHE A 34 -8.76 11.23 7.03
N ILE A 35 -9.36 10.22 7.67
CA ILE A 35 -10.65 10.35 8.39
C ILE A 35 -10.47 11.22 9.64
N ALA A 36 -9.35 11.06 10.35
CA ALA A 36 -8.98 11.84 11.53
C ALA A 36 -8.48 13.26 11.20
N GLY A 37 -8.54 13.69 9.93
CA GLY A 37 -8.17 15.05 9.50
C GLY A 37 -6.67 15.39 9.54
N ARG A 38 -5.80 14.48 9.97
CA ARG A 38 -4.34 14.71 10.06
C ARG A 38 -3.68 14.91 8.69
N VAL A 39 -4.20 14.29 7.64
CA VAL A 39 -3.62 14.37 6.29
C VAL A 39 -4.64 14.95 5.31
N ARG A 40 -4.35 16.15 4.79
CA ARG A 40 -5.11 16.70 3.64
C ARG A 40 -5.09 15.74 2.44
N ARG A 41 -6.26 15.41 1.90
CA ARG A 41 -6.37 14.67 0.64
C ARG A 41 -5.76 15.46 -0.53
N ALA A 42 -5.43 14.75 -1.60
CA ALA A 42 -5.03 15.41 -2.85
C ALA A 42 -6.21 16.20 -3.44
N PRO A 43 -5.94 17.33 -4.13
CA PRO A 43 -6.93 18.02 -4.96
C PRO A 43 -7.65 17.07 -5.93
N LEU A 44 -8.93 17.34 -6.22
CA LEU A 44 -9.78 16.45 -7.03
C LEU A 44 -9.16 16.12 -8.39
N PHE A 45 -8.55 17.11 -9.06
CA PHE A 45 -7.86 16.94 -10.33
C PHE A 45 -6.73 15.89 -10.27
N LEU A 46 -5.90 15.92 -9.22
CA LEU A 46 -4.82 14.95 -9.05
C LEU A 46 -5.35 13.54 -8.71
N ARG A 47 -6.53 13.45 -8.09
CA ARG A 47 -7.20 12.17 -7.84
C ARG A 47 -7.76 11.58 -9.13
N LEU A 48 -8.37 12.42 -9.97
CA LEU A 48 -8.89 12.02 -11.30
C LEU A 48 -7.76 11.55 -12.23
N LEU A 49 -6.59 12.19 -12.16
CA LEU A 49 -5.40 11.76 -12.90
C LEU A 49 -4.70 10.52 -12.30
N GLY A 50 -5.16 9.97 -11.17
CA GLY A 50 -4.50 8.86 -10.49
C GLY A 50 -3.16 9.23 -9.83
N LEU A 51 -2.82 10.52 -9.73
CA LEU A 51 -1.58 11.06 -9.18
C LEU A 51 -1.64 11.29 -7.66
N GLU A 52 -2.62 10.70 -6.97
CA GLU A 52 -2.74 10.81 -5.52
C GLU A 52 -1.49 10.24 -4.80
N TRP A 53 -0.84 9.22 -5.37
CA TRP A 53 0.42 8.69 -4.84
C TRP A 53 1.58 9.69 -4.93
N PHE A 54 1.63 10.49 -6.01
CA PHE A 54 2.65 11.50 -6.23
C PHE A 54 2.47 12.69 -5.30
N TRP A 55 1.22 13.14 -5.12
CA TRP A 55 0.88 14.14 -4.10
C TRP A 55 1.32 13.71 -2.69
N ARG A 56 1.11 12.42 -2.35
CA ARG A 56 1.56 11.87 -1.06
C ARG A 56 3.07 11.77 -0.96
N LEU A 57 3.77 11.54 -2.07
CA LEU A 57 5.23 11.51 -2.10
C LEU A 57 5.82 12.89 -1.81
N LEU A 58 5.28 13.93 -2.45
CA LEU A 58 5.70 15.32 -2.20
C LEU A 58 5.51 15.72 -0.73
N ARG A 59 4.43 15.26 -0.09
CA ARG A 59 4.15 15.53 1.32
C ARG A 59 4.89 14.61 2.30
N GLN A 60 5.36 13.45 1.84
CA GLN A 60 6.03 12.45 2.68
C GLN A 60 7.27 11.91 1.96
N PRO A 61 8.33 12.74 1.82
CA PRO A 61 9.51 12.39 1.00
C PRO A 61 10.24 11.14 1.49
N TRP A 62 10.16 10.81 2.79
CA TRP A 62 10.72 9.59 3.35
C TRP A 62 10.13 8.29 2.77
N ARG A 63 9.02 8.36 2.02
CA ARG A 63 8.44 7.21 1.31
C ARG A 63 9.11 6.91 -0.03
N LEU A 64 10.00 7.76 -0.53
CA LEU A 64 10.73 7.60 -1.80
C LEU A 64 11.31 6.18 -2.00
N PRO A 65 12.02 5.57 -1.02
CA PRO A 65 12.60 4.25 -1.23
C PRO A 65 11.55 3.17 -1.48
N ARG A 66 10.35 3.33 -0.90
CA ARG A 66 9.24 2.39 -1.05
C ARG A 66 8.58 2.56 -2.43
N ILE A 67 8.39 3.80 -2.87
CA ILE A 67 7.82 4.09 -4.18
C ILE A 67 8.77 3.64 -5.30
N TYR A 68 10.07 3.89 -5.16
CA TYR A 68 11.05 3.42 -6.14
C TYR A 68 11.00 1.89 -6.33
N ARG A 69 10.92 1.13 -5.23
CA ARG A 69 10.76 -0.33 -5.30
C ARG A 69 9.44 -0.74 -5.96
N ALA A 70 8.35 -0.08 -5.62
CA ALA A 70 7.02 -0.46 -6.10
C ALA A 70 6.73 -0.03 -7.55
N VAL A 71 7.28 1.10 -8.01
CA VAL A 71 6.99 1.65 -9.34
C VAL A 71 8.10 1.29 -10.32
N ILE A 72 9.37 1.51 -9.97
CA ILE A 72 10.47 1.31 -10.92
C ILE A 72 10.89 -0.17 -10.97
N LYS A 73 11.27 -0.75 -9.82
CA LYS A 73 11.75 -2.15 -9.80
C LYS A 73 10.66 -3.13 -10.23
N PHE A 74 9.44 -2.98 -9.73
CA PHE A 74 8.33 -3.87 -10.11
C PHE A 74 8.02 -3.80 -11.61
N SER A 75 7.89 -2.60 -12.17
CA SER A 75 7.64 -2.43 -13.61
C SER A 75 8.76 -3.04 -14.45
N TYR A 76 10.01 -2.85 -14.03
CA TYR A 76 11.16 -3.50 -14.68
C TYR A 76 11.07 -5.03 -14.61
N PHE A 77 10.74 -5.61 -13.45
CA PHE A 77 10.57 -7.06 -13.30
C PHE A 77 9.45 -7.60 -14.18
N ILE A 78 8.31 -6.91 -14.25
CA ILE A 78 7.19 -7.31 -15.11
C ILE A 78 7.56 -7.20 -16.59
N LEU A 79 8.23 -6.13 -16.99
CA LEU A 79 8.66 -5.95 -18.38
C LEU A 79 9.67 -7.02 -18.78
N LYS A 80 10.66 -7.30 -17.92
CA LYS A 80 11.62 -8.39 -18.10
C LYS A 80 10.93 -9.75 -18.18
N ALA A 81 9.96 -10.02 -17.30
CA ALA A 81 9.20 -11.27 -17.31
C ALA A 81 8.34 -11.42 -18.58
N LYS A 82 7.74 -10.33 -19.07
CA LYS A 82 7.01 -10.32 -20.35
C LYS A 82 7.96 -10.57 -21.54
N LEU A 83 9.09 -9.88 -21.58
CA LEU A 83 10.10 -10.07 -22.64
C LEU A 83 10.65 -11.50 -22.65
N ALA A 84 10.92 -12.07 -21.48
CA ALA A 84 11.37 -13.46 -21.34
C ALA A 84 10.29 -14.46 -21.79
N ARG A 85 9.00 -14.19 -21.54
CA ARG A 85 7.89 -15.00 -22.08
C ARG A 85 7.73 -14.90 -23.59
N VAL A 86 7.98 -13.72 -24.18
CA VAL A 86 7.93 -13.53 -25.64
C VAL A 86 9.08 -14.25 -26.34
N GLN A 87 10.25 -14.35 -25.70
CA GLN A 87 11.42 -15.05 -26.27
C GLN A 87 11.39 -16.58 -26.11
N HIS A 88 10.58 -17.12 -25.19
CA HIS A 88 10.42 -18.57 -24.97
C HIS A 88 8.95 -18.95 -24.75
N PRO A 89 8.15 -19.08 -25.82
CA PRO A 89 6.74 -19.46 -25.72
C PRO A 89 6.52 -20.93 -25.29
N ASP A 90 7.52 -21.81 -25.44
CA ASP A 90 7.34 -23.27 -25.31
C ASP A 90 7.79 -23.88 -23.98
N LYS A 91 8.11 -23.05 -22.97
CA LYS A 91 8.42 -23.54 -21.62
C LYS A 91 7.14 -23.48 -20.77
N TYR A 92 6.23 -24.44 -20.97
CA TYR A 92 5.33 -25.09 -19.99
C TYR A 92 4.35 -25.99 -20.73
#